data_AF-A0A7Y2FZ02-F1
#
_entry.id   AF-A0A7Y2FZ02-F1
#
_cell.length_a   1.000
_cell.length_b   1.000
_cell.length_c   1.000
_cell.angle_alpha   90.00
_cell.angle_beta   90.00
_cell.angle_gamma   90.00
#
_symmetry.space_group_name_H-M   'P 1'
#
loop_
_entity.id
_entity.type
_entity.pdbx_description
1 polymer ?
#
loop_
_entity_poly.entity_id
_entity_poly.type
_entity_poly.pdbx_seq_one_letter_code
_entity_poly.pdbx_strand_id
1 'polypeptide(L)'
;MKKLLPLSLFISIAFCGYSQFTIQSGATVTLEGSATLVLEDTDLQNQGTLDAQSGSKVQFTGSSNSNMTLGGDDLHDLEIAKNGGNVILLDNAEVLNELSFAGSGGKVELGAYNLTLGASATVSGAGSGHYVATTGTGEMIKTNLSSFEFPVGADLTTYNPITIAEAGTPDNLGVRVLDDAYDDATISGTPIPNVVKASWIISEITSGGSDLTVTPQWAETDEGGTFDRADSGVARFDSGTDWDLSPGLLGMSGGTDPYTRSASGYEPGVFVVSGEELMNTLLLNVNVKLQGPLSGINMNDQIRAAGNLPSSTPYGSGKFSNVGRGGGEVAGPNAFDANGDDSVVDWVFFWLKDKVDPSITYQTKSALLQKDGDIVDLDGVSFLEIPGDAEDYHIGIGHRNHLSVRTASPIIGVNEDVASDFDFSISSSQAFGTNPMADISGVFALWGGNTSGNNNVRATGPPFINDYSQIINILGSATGILTNQYADQDVNMDGTIRATGPPFLNDYSKLIGILGSPTTIITEQF
;
A
#
# COMPACT_ATOMS: atom_id res chain seq x y z
N MET A 1 -23.88 -12.90 79.69
CA MET A 1 -23.49 -11.52 79.35
C MET A 1 -22.08 -11.54 78.77
N LYS A 2 -21.94 -11.63 77.44
CA LYS A 2 -20.66 -11.46 76.74
C LYS A 2 -20.56 -10.00 76.31
N LYS A 3 -19.60 -9.25 76.86
CA LYS A 3 -19.29 -7.88 76.46
C LYS A 3 -18.60 -7.92 75.09
N LEU A 4 -19.23 -7.36 74.06
CA LEU A 4 -18.55 -7.03 72.80
C LEU A 4 -17.80 -5.70 73.02
N LEU A 5 -16.50 -5.69 72.74
CA LEU A 5 -15.72 -4.47 72.56
C LEU A 5 -15.95 -3.96 71.12
N PRO A 6 -16.17 -2.65 70.91
CA PRO A 6 -16.21 -2.09 69.58
C PRO A 6 -14.80 -2.07 68.99
N LEU A 7 -14.65 -2.68 67.81
CA LEU A 7 -13.47 -2.59 66.96
C LEU A 7 -13.49 -1.22 66.28
N SER A 8 -12.62 -0.30 66.70
CA SER A 8 -12.40 0.96 65.99
C SER A 8 -11.61 0.69 64.71
N LEU A 9 -12.27 0.76 63.56
CA LEU A 9 -11.64 0.76 62.24
C LEU A 9 -10.95 2.11 62.04
N PHE A 10 -9.62 2.15 62.13
CA PHE A 10 -8.83 3.27 61.62
C PHE A 10 -8.75 3.16 60.10
N ILE A 11 -9.62 3.89 59.40
CA ILE A 11 -9.40 4.19 57.98
C ILE A 11 -8.31 5.27 57.92
N SER A 12 -7.11 4.85 57.52
CA SER A 12 -6.05 5.74 57.06
C SER A 12 -6.42 6.22 55.65
N ILE A 13 -7.13 7.35 55.54
CA ILE A 13 -7.17 8.09 54.28
C ILE A 13 -5.84 8.81 54.18
N ALA A 14 -4.94 8.30 53.34
CA ALA A 14 -3.80 9.06 52.89
C ALA A 14 -4.33 10.20 52.00
N PHE A 15 -4.30 11.44 52.50
CA PHE A 15 -4.33 12.60 51.62
C PHE A 15 -2.97 12.61 50.90
N CYS A 16 -2.91 12.15 49.65
CA CYS A 16 -1.83 12.58 48.78
C CYS A 16 -2.03 14.09 48.57
N GLY A 17 -1.27 14.90 49.30
CA GLY A 17 -1.25 16.35 49.05
C GLY A 17 -0.53 16.59 47.74
N TYR A 18 -1.21 17.20 46.77
CA TYR A 18 -0.57 17.84 45.63
C TYR A 18 -0.19 19.27 46.06
N SER A 19 1.02 19.74 45.75
CA SER A 19 1.31 21.17 45.82
C SER A 19 0.71 21.86 44.60
N GLN A 20 0.23 23.08 44.78
CA GLN A 20 -0.39 23.85 43.70
C GLN A 20 0.08 25.30 43.77
N PHE A 21 0.48 25.84 42.63
CA PHE A 21 0.72 27.25 42.40
C PHE A 21 -0.48 27.83 41.64
N THR A 22 -1.31 28.61 42.34
CA THR A 22 -2.51 29.22 41.75
C THR A 22 -2.33 30.71 41.55
N ILE A 23 -2.52 31.18 40.33
CA ILE A 23 -2.69 32.60 40.01
C ILE A 23 -4.19 32.88 40.05
N GLN A 24 -4.64 33.59 41.10
CA GLN A 24 -6.06 33.88 41.31
C GLN A 24 -6.59 34.88 40.29
N SER A 25 -7.90 34.85 40.02
CA SER A 25 -8.57 35.83 39.16
C SER A 25 -8.25 37.27 39.58
N GLY A 26 -7.79 38.07 38.63
CA GLY A 26 -7.37 39.46 38.84
C GLY A 26 -5.97 39.64 39.44
N ALA A 27 -5.25 38.56 39.71
CA ALA A 27 -3.82 38.60 40.02
C ALA A 27 -2.99 38.46 38.75
N THR A 28 -1.78 39.03 38.77
CA THR A 28 -0.80 38.91 37.68
C THR A 28 0.52 38.39 38.23
N VAL A 29 1.10 37.42 37.56
CA VAL A 29 2.49 37.01 37.72
C VAL A 29 3.21 37.32 36.43
N THR A 30 4.25 38.15 36.51
CA THR A 30 5.09 38.48 35.36
C THR A 30 6.44 37.80 35.49
N LEU A 31 6.88 37.09 34.46
CA LEU A 31 8.23 36.55 34.34
C LEU A 31 8.99 37.42 33.33
N GLU A 32 9.89 38.27 33.82
CA GLU A 32 10.67 39.20 32.99
C GLU A 32 12.09 38.69 32.73
N GLY A 33 12.62 38.96 31.54
CA GLY A 33 13.98 38.58 31.15
C GLY A 33 14.20 37.08 31.32
N SER A 34 15.35 36.66 31.88
CA SER A 34 15.69 35.25 32.08
C SER A 34 15.10 34.63 33.36
N ALA A 35 13.94 35.11 33.82
CA ALA A 35 13.26 34.54 34.99
C ALA A 35 12.83 33.09 34.72
N THR A 36 13.05 32.20 35.69
CA THR A 36 12.56 30.81 35.65
C THR A 36 11.62 30.55 36.81
N LEU A 37 10.38 30.16 36.51
CA LEU A 37 9.43 29.63 37.49
C LEU A 37 9.59 28.11 37.56
N VAL A 38 10.08 27.60 38.69
CA VAL A 38 10.29 26.16 38.90
C VAL A 38 9.17 25.57 39.74
N LEU A 39 8.51 24.54 39.23
CA LEU A 39 7.39 23.83 39.84
C LEU A 39 7.80 22.37 40.09
N GLU A 40 8.28 22.08 41.30
CA GLU A 40 8.68 20.73 41.72
C GLU A 40 7.49 19.97 42.30
N ASP A 41 7.07 18.89 41.65
CA ASP A 41 5.89 18.10 42.02
C ASP A 41 4.63 18.96 42.27
N THR A 42 4.53 20.09 41.56
CA THR A 42 3.55 21.16 41.80
C THR A 42 2.70 21.45 40.58
N ASP A 43 1.38 21.50 40.76
CA ASP A 43 0.42 21.90 39.73
C ASP A 43 0.51 23.40 39.44
N LEU A 44 0.38 23.80 38.17
CA LEU A 44 0.17 25.19 37.76
C LEU A 44 -1.32 25.40 37.48
N GLN A 45 -1.94 26.34 38.20
CA GLN A 45 -3.32 26.73 37.95
C GLN A 45 -3.43 28.23 37.70
N ASN A 46 -3.43 28.65 36.44
CA ASN A 46 -3.71 30.04 36.09
C ASN A 46 -5.21 30.31 35.93
N GLN A 47 -5.74 31.21 36.76
CA GLN A 47 -7.07 31.82 36.63
C GLN A 47 -6.99 33.35 36.52
N GLY A 48 -5.77 33.92 36.53
CA GLY A 48 -5.48 35.34 36.43
C GLY A 48 -4.72 35.65 35.15
N THR A 49 -3.57 36.31 35.28
CA THR A 49 -2.66 36.57 34.15
C THR A 49 -1.25 36.06 34.47
N LEU A 50 -0.71 35.21 33.61
CA LEU A 50 0.68 34.80 33.55
C LEU A 50 1.35 35.51 32.37
N ASP A 51 2.02 36.62 32.65
CA ASP A 51 2.78 37.38 31.64
C ASP A 51 4.20 36.80 31.53
N ALA A 52 4.36 35.71 30.77
CA ALA A 52 5.64 35.06 30.51
C ALA A 52 6.37 35.73 29.34
N GLN A 53 7.15 36.77 29.64
CA GLN A 53 7.80 37.59 28.61
C GLN A 53 9.00 36.90 27.96
N SER A 54 9.55 37.55 26.93
CA SER A 54 10.68 37.00 26.18
C SER A 54 11.89 36.68 27.04
N GLY A 55 12.40 35.46 26.88
CA GLY A 55 13.51 34.88 27.63
C GLY A 55 13.11 34.18 28.93
N SER A 56 11.83 34.24 29.32
CA SER A 56 11.34 33.61 30.54
C SER A 56 11.05 32.13 30.34
N LYS A 57 11.07 31.37 31.44
CA LYS A 57 10.88 29.92 31.42
C LYS A 57 9.96 29.45 32.54
N VAL A 58 9.03 28.56 32.21
CA VAL A 58 8.31 27.74 33.20
C VAL A 58 8.89 26.32 33.15
N GLN A 59 9.35 25.83 34.30
CA GLN A 59 10.03 24.54 34.43
C GLN A 59 9.25 23.62 35.37
N PHE A 60 8.91 22.43 34.92
CA PHE A 60 8.32 21.37 35.75
C PHE A 60 9.39 20.35 36.14
N THR A 61 9.56 20.11 37.44
CA THR A 61 10.53 19.16 38.00
C THR A 61 9.86 18.20 38.98
N GLY A 62 10.59 17.20 39.47
CA GLY A 62 10.07 16.19 40.40
C GLY A 62 9.78 14.84 39.74
N SER A 63 9.07 13.96 40.43
CA SER A 63 8.81 12.56 40.02
C SER A 63 7.33 12.19 39.93
N SER A 64 6.45 13.13 40.27
CA SER A 64 4.99 12.99 40.23
C SER A 64 4.41 13.75 39.04
N ASN A 65 3.17 13.39 38.68
CA ASN A 65 2.42 14.15 37.70
C ASN A 65 2.16 15.57 38.21
N SER A 66 2.14 16.53 37.28
CA SER A 66 1.69 17.90 37.56
C SER A 66 0.66 18.31 36.53
N ASN A 67 -0.43 18.91 36.98
CA ASN A 67 -1.43 19.49 36.11
C ASN A 67 -1.03 20.92 35.70
N MET A 68 -1.38 21.32 34.50
CA MET A 68 -1.17 22.67 33.97
C MET A 68 -2.49 23.25 33.45
N THR A 69 -2.85 24.43 33.96
CA THR A 69 -3.77 25.35 33.27
C THR A 69 -3.10 26.69 33.04
N LEU A 70 -3.18 27.21 31.82
CA LEU A 70 -2.62 28.52 31.44
C LEU A 70 -3.68 29.62 31.31
N GLY A 71 -4.97 29.30 31.34
CA GLY A 71 -6.03 30.31 31.30
C GLY A 71 -6.09 31.13 30.00
N GLY A 72 -5.45 30.64 28.94
CA GLY A 72 -5.32 31.32 27.65
C GLY A 72 -4.10 32.25 27.53
N ASP A 73 -3.22 32.29 28.52
CA ASP A 73 -1.92 32.96 28.39
C ASP A 73 -0.87 32.03 27.76
N ASP A 74 0.14 32.62 27.11
CA ASP A 74 1.21 31.89 26.44
C ASP A 74 2.45 31.76 27.32
N LEU A 75 3.27 30.74 27.07
CA LEU A 75 4.60 30.60 27.63
C LEU A 75 5.65 31.01 26.61
N HIS A 76 6.73 31.66 27.05
CA HIS A 76 7.90 31.83 26.20
C HIS A 76 8.66 30.51 26.04
N ASP A 77 9.21 29.98 27.14
CA ASP A 77 9.85 28.66 27.19
C ASP A 77 9.15 27.73 28.19
N LEU A 78 8.97 26.47 27.82
CA LEU A 78 8.49 25.39 28.66
C LEU A 78 9.56 24.30 28.77
N GLU A 79 9.99 23.99 29.99
CA GLU A 79 10.95 22.91 30.24
C GLU A 79 10.34 21.80 31.10
N ILE A 80 10.35 20.60 30.55
CA ILE A 80 9.96 19.36 31.23
C ILE A 80 11.25 18.71 31.76
N ALA A 81 11.58 19.03 33.00
CA ALA A 81 12.74 18.51 33.72
C ALA A 81 12.33 17.50 34.81
N LYS A 82 11.34 16.66 34.48
CA LYS A 82 10.81 15.60 35.35
C LYS A 82 11.76 14.40 35.39
N ASN A 83 11.86 13.74 36.54
CA ASN A 83 12.58 12.47 36.71
C ASN A 83 11.62 11.27 36.83
N GLY A 84 10.33 11.52 36.60
CA GLY A 84 9.21 10.60 36.71
C GLY A 84 7.90 11.40 36.63
N GLY A 85 6.80 10.74 36.30
CA GLY A 85 5.52 11.41 36.06
C GLY A 85 5.54 12.32 34.82
N ASN A 86 4.40 12.94 34.55
CA ASN A 86 4.15 13.76 33.35
C ASN A 86 3.64 15.16 33.71
N VAL A 87 3.62 16.06 32.73
CA VAL A 87 2.82 17.30 32.78
C VAL A 87 1.53 17.03 32.04
N ILE A 88 0.38 17.19 32.70
CA ILE A 88 -0.95 16.92 32.15
C ILE A 88 -1.61 18.27 31.83
N LEU A 89 -1.98 18.47 30.58
CA LEU A 89 -2.72 19.67 30.18
C LEU A 89 -4.18 19.56 30.60
N LEU A 90 -4.70 20.66 31.16
CA LEU A 90 -6.11 20.80 31.54
C LEU A 90 -6.80 21.97 30.81
N ASP A 91 -6.07 22.67 29.94
CA ASP A 91 -6.54 23.61 28.92
C ASP A 91 -5.53 23.66 27.76
N ASN A 92 -5.88 24.39 26.69
CA ASN A 92 -4.95 24.59 25.57
C ASN A 92 -3.75 25.42 26.04
N ALA A 93 -2.56 25.05 25.58
CA ALA A 93 -1.32 25.72 25.91
C ALA A 93 -0.58 26.18 24.65
N GLU A 94 0.13 27.30 24.73
CA GLU A 94 1.00 27.80 23.66
C GLU A 94 2.42 28.06 24.20
N VAL A 95 3.42 27.68 23.41
CA VAL A 95 4.85 27.89 23.68
C VAL A 95 5.49 28.62 22.49
N LEU A 96 6.01 29.81 22.75
CA LEU A 96 6.44 30.73 21.70
C LEU A 96 7.88 30.50 21.21
N ASN A 97 8.77 29.92 22.03
CA ASN A 97 10.20 29.80 21.71
C ASN A 97 10.79 28.38 21.90
N GLU A 98 10.70 27.77 23.08
CA GLU A 98 11.28 26.42 23.27
C GLU A 98 10.42 25.52 24.15
N LEU A 99 10.11 24.32 23.65
CA LEU A 99 9.73 23.17 24.47
C LEU A 99 10.96 22.28 24.66
N SER A 100 11.48 22.17 25.87
CA SER A 100 12.67 21.38 26.17
C SER A 100 12.37 20.23 27.12
N PHE A 101 12.96 19.07 26.85
CA PHE A 101 12.96 17.93 27.77
C PHE A 101 14.38 17.75 28.32
N ALA A 102 14.54 18.00 29.63
CA ALA A 102 15.85 18.03 30.27
C ALA A 102 15.98 17.03 31.43
N GLY A 103 14.90 16.31 31.74
CA GLY A 103 14.84 15.33 32.82
C GLY A 103 15.26 13.92 32.40
N SER A 104 15.06 12.95 33.30
CA SER A 104 15.19 11.50 33.00
C SER A 104 13.86 10.81 32.73
N GLY A 105 12.75 11.54 32.88
CA GLY A 105 11.41 11.19 32.42
C GLY A 105 10.62 12.46 32.05
N GLY A 106 9.30 12.36 31.96
CA GLY A 106 8.45 13.51 31.69
C GLY A 106 8.00 13.60 30.25
N LYS A 107 6.69 13.44 30.08
CA LYS A 107 5.95 13.73 28.85
C LYS A 107 5.02 14.90 29.07
N VAL A 108 4.55 15.51 27.99
CA VAL A 108 3.37 16.39 28.02
C VAL A 108 2.17 15.57 27.58
N GLU A 109 1.20 15.33 28.45
CA GLU A 109 -0.01 14.57 28.16
C GLU A 109 -1.14 15.53 27.78
N LEU A 110 -1.66 15.38 26.56
CA LEU A 110 -2.61 16.33 25.98
C LEU A 110 -4.06 16.09 26.41
N GLY A 111 -4.48 14.83 26.56
CA GLY A 111 -5.90 14.51 26.74
C GLY A 111 -6.74 15.13 25.61
N ALA A 112 -7.65 16.04 25.93
CA ALA A 112 -8.51 16.72 24.96
C ALA A 112 -8.01 18.10 24.51
N TYR A 113 -6.81 18.52 24.94
CA TYR A 113 -6.31 19.88 24.76
C TYR A 113 -5.11 19.94 23.82
N ASN A 114 -4.95 21.07 23.16
CA ASN A 114 -3.87 21.25 22.19
C ASN A 114 -2.65 21.91 22.82
N LEU A 115 -1.46 21.51 22.36
CA LEU A 115 -0.21 22.20 22.62
C LEU A 115 0.26 22.87 21.33
N THR A 116 0.19 24.20 21.27
CA THR A 116 0.61 25.00 20.13
C THR A 116 2.05 25.46 20.28
N LEU A 117 2.85 25.30 19.24
CA LEU A 117 4.18 25.86 19.10
C LEU A 117 4.17 27.03 18.12
N GLY A 118 4.71 28.18 18.55
CA GLY A 118 4.92 29.34 17.69
C GLY A 118 5.81 29.02 16.48
N ALA A 119 5.75 29.83 15.42
CA ALA A 119 6.40 29.50 14.14
C ALA A 119 7.93 29.31 14.27
N SER A 120 8.57 30.07 15.14
CA SER A 120 10.01 29.95 15.44
C SER A 120 10.32 28.97 16.56
N ALA A 121 9.31 28.43 17.25
CA ALA A 121 9.52 27.60 18.42
C ALA A 121 10.21 26.27 18.07
N THR A 122 11.15 25.84 18.90
CA THR A 122 11.91 24.60 18.72
C THR A 122 11.59 23.57 19.80
N VAL A 123 11.87 22.30 19.51
CA VAL A 123 11.87 21.25 20.53
C VAL A 123 13.27 20.70 20.72
N SER A 124 13.68 20.49 21.97
CA SER A 124 14.97 19.89 22.32
C SER A 124 14.80 18.76 23.35
N GLY A 125 15.68 17.76 23.28
CA GLY A 125 15.71 16.64 24.24
C GLY A 125 14.62 15.57 24.06
N ALA A 126 13.84 15.62 22.98
CA ALA A 126 12.81 14.63 22.69
C ALA A 126 13.39 13.22 22.40
N GLY A 127 12.58 12.19 22.69
CA GLY A 127 12.90 10.79 22.48
C GLY A 127 11.85 9.88 23.14
N SER A 128 12.07 8.56 23.17
CA SER A 128 11.05 7.61 23.69
C SER A 128 10.69 7.78 25.18
N GLY A 129 11.50 8.50 25.96
CA GLY A 129 11.16 8.91 27.33
C GLY A 129 10.46 10.28 27.45
N HIS A 130 10.54 11.09 26.38
CA HIS A 130 10.38 12.55 26.37
C HIS A 130 9.66 13.00 25.11
N TYR A 131 8.34 13.15 25.17
CA TYR A 131 7.54 13.54 24.01
C TYR A 131 6.17 14.08 24.44
N VAL A 132 5.40 14.53 23.45
CA VAL A 132 4.02 14.96 23.61
C VAL A 132 3.09 13.77 23.36
N ALA A 133 2.44 13.26 24.40
CA ALA A 133 1.55 12.10 24.32
C ALA A 133 0.12 12.55 24.00
N THR A 134 -0.42 12.03 22.90
CA THR A 134 -1.71 12.43 22.32
C THR A 134 -2.87 11.53 22.80
N THR A 135 -2.96 11.34 24.13
CA THR A 135 -3.82 10.35 24.83
C THR A 135 -5.35 10.55 24.72
N GLY A 136 -5.80 11.57 24.01
CA GLY A 136 -7.21 11.88 23.78
C GLY A 136 -7.37 12.57 22.43
N THR A 137 -8.22 13.59 22.30
CA THR A 137 -8.44 14.32 21.04
C THR A 137 -7.49 15.49 20.81
N GLY A 138 -6.60 15.78 21.76
CA GLY A 138 -5.65 16.88 21.68
C GLY A 138 -4.55 16.65 20.65
N GLU A 139 -4.08 17.73 20.05
CA GLU A 139 -3.06 17.75 19.00
C GLU A 139 -1.85 18.61 19.41
N MET A 140 -0.67 18.22 18.94
CA MET A 140 0.48 19.12 18.93
C MET A 140 0.43 19.95 17.65
N ILE A 141 0.35 21.27 17.77
CA ILE A 141 0.20 22.18 16.63
C ILE A 141 1.51 22.94 16.41
N LYS A 142 1.94 23.08 15.16
CA LYS A 142 3.05 23.94 14.75
C LYS A 142 2.53 25.02 13.82
N THR A 143 2.68 26.28 14.22
CA THR A 143 2.17 27.41 13.44
C THR A 143 3.09 27.77 12.26
N ASN A 144 2.50 28.19 11.14
CA ASN A 144 3.20 28.61 9.92
C ASN A 144 4.36 27.66 9.55
N LEU A 145 4.02 26.37 9.48
CA LEU A 145 4.95 25.28 9.30
C LEU A 145 5.64 25.38 7.93
N SER A 146 6.96 25.18 7.93
CA SER A 146 7.74 24.90 6.71
C SER A 146 8.35 23.50 6.79
N SER A 147 9.04 23.17 7.88
CA SER A 147 9.42 21.80 8.20
C SER A 147 9.63 21.66 9.71
N PHE A 148 9.16 20.54 10.27
CA PHE A 148 9.25 20.27 11.69
C PHE A 148 9.10 18.77 11.97
N GLU A 149 9.88 18.25 12.92
CA GLU A 149 9.63 16.95 13.52
C GLU A 149 8.72 17.14 14.74
N PHE A 150 7.55 16.54 14.70
CA PHE A 150 6.64 16.47 15.83
C PHE A 150 7.06 15.29 16.73
N PRO A 151 7.58 15.54 17.94
CA PRO A 151 7.89 14.49 18.89
C PRO A 151 6.61 14.08 19.61
N VAL A 152 5.79 13.30 18.92
CA VAL A 152 4.49 12.83 19.40
C VAL A 152 4.50 11.32 19.65
N GLY A 153 3.53 10.86 20.44
CA GLY A 153 3.27 9.45 20.67
C GLY A 153 1.78 9.21 20.90
N ALA A 154 1.29 8.03 20.52
CA ALA A 154 -0.13 7.70 20.66
C ALA A 154 -0.55 7.64 22.13
N ASP A 155 0.32 7.08 22.97
CA ASP A 155 0.10 6.96 24.39
C ASP A 155 1.36 7.29 25.22
N LEU A 156 1.40 6.93 26.50
CA LEU A 156 2.52 7.19 27.41
C LEU A 156 3.70 6.22 27.29
N THR A 157 3.59 5.24 26.39
CA THR A 157 4.51 4.12 26.17
C THR A 157 5.03 4.03 24.73
N THR A 158 4.29 4.53 23.75
CA THR A 158 4.66 4.51 22.33
C THR A 158 5.08 5.89 21.83
N TYR A 159 6.25 5.96 21.19
CA TYR A 159 6.82 7.19 20.62
C TYR A 159 6.90 7.05 19.11
N ASN A 160 6.10 7.84 18.40
CA ASN A 160 5.88 7.72 16.95
C ASN A 160 6.05 9.10 16.32
N PRO A 161 7.27 9.67 16.31
CA PRO A 161 7.48 11.00 15.79
C PRO A 161 7.21 11.04 14.29
N ILE A 162 6.89 12.22 13.79
CA ILE A 162 6.66 12.44 12.38
C ILE A 162 7.32 13.73 11.94
N THR A 163 8.12 13.67 10.87
CA THR A 163 8.60 14.87 10.22
C THR A 163 7.65 15.25 9.10
N ILE A 164 7.21 16.50 9.12
CA ILE A 164 6.39 17.09 8.05
C ILE A 164 7.20 18.21 7.42
N ALA A 165 7.26 18.27 6.10
CA ALA A 165 7.72 19.41 5.34
C ALA A 165 6.61 19.90 4.40
N GLU A 166 6.29 21.19 4.47
CA GLU A 166 5.26 21.87 3.69
C GLU A 166 5.93 22.59 2.52
N ALA A 167 5.65 22.13 1.30
CA ALA A 167 6.15 22.74 0.05
C ALA A 167 5.15 23.70 -0.59
N GLY A 168 3.89 23.64 -0.17
CA GLY A 168 2.79 24.51 -0.55
C GLY A 168 2.77 25.80 0.26
N THR A 169 1.59 26.20 0.73
CA THR A 169 1.42 27.42 1.52
C THR A 169 1.64 27.09 3.00
N PRO A 170 2.61 27.74 3.68
CA PRO A 170 2.78 27.55 5.12
C PRO A 170 1.47 27.79 5.88
N ASP A 171 1.04 26.80 6.66
CA ASP A 171 -0.15 26.85 7.52
C ASP A 171 0.17 26.33 8.92
N ASN A 172 -0.80 26.44 9.82
CA ASN A 172 -0.76 25.81 11.13
C ASN A 172 -1.22 24.35 11.00
N LEU A 173 -0.30 23.41 11.20
CA LEU A 173 -0.62 21.98 11.17
C LEU A 173 -0.62 21.37 12.57
N GLY A 174 -1.67 20.61 12.86
CA GLY A 174 -1.79 19.78 14.05
C GLY A 174 -1.43 18.34 13.78
N VAL A 175 -0.82 17.67 14.76
CA VAL A 175 -0.52 16.24 14.71
C VAL A 175 -1.05 15.55 15.96
N ARG A 176 -1.75 14.44 15.72
CA ARG A 176 -2.15 13.44 16.72
C ARG A 176 -1.81 12.04 16.23
N VAL A 177 -1.52 11.13 17.15
CA VAL A 177 -1.23 9.74 16.81
C VAL A 177 -2.28 8.83 17.44
N LEU A 178 -2.77 7.85 16.68
CA LEU A 178 -3.58 6.74 17.16
C LEU A 178 -2.68 5.54 17.47
N ASP A 179 -3.10 4.70 18.42
CA ASP A 179 -2.35 3.55 18.93
C ASP A 179 -2.36 2.33 18.01
N ASP A 180 -3.11 2.41 16.91
CA ASP A 180 -3.16 1.42 15.85
C ASP A 180 -3.55 2.09 14.53
N ALA A 181 -3.58 1.30 13.45
CA ALA A 181 -4.20 1.67 12.21
C ALA A 181 -5.55 0.97 12.03
N TYR A 182 -6.56 1.73 11.64
CA TYR A 182 -7.95 1.28 11.61
C TYR A 182 -8.52 1.40 10.20
N ASP A 183 -9.37 0.45 9.81
CA ASP A 183 -10.04 0.39 8.50
C ASP A 183 -10.80 1.68 8.13
N ASP A 184 -11.45 2.32 9.11
CA ASP A 184 -12.17 3.59 8.92
C ASP A 184 -11.34 4.85 9.26
N ALA A 185 -10.03 4.67 9.50
CA ALA A 185 -9.08 5.68 9.96
C ALA A 185 -9.48 6.37 11.28
N THR A 186 -10.34 5.75 12.08
CA THR A 186 -10.74 6.22 13.41
C THR A 186 -10.61 5.12 14.46
N ILE A 187 -10.52 5.51 15.73
CA ILE A 187 -10.42 4.56 16.85
C ILE A 187 -11.65 3.65 17.03
N SER A 188 -12.74 3.89 16.29
CA SER A 188 -13.91 2.99 16.28
C SER A 188 -13.83 1.87 15.25
N GLY A 189 -12.89 1.96 14.31
CA GLY A 189 -12.69 0.97 13.26
C GLY A 189 -12.10 -0.34 13.77
N THR A 190 -11.87 -1.26 12.84
CA THR A 190 -11.18 -2.52 13.07
C THR A 190 -9.69 -2.32 12.83
N PRO A 191 -8.80 -2.79 13.74
CA PRO A 191 -7.37 -2.78 13.49
C PRO A 191 -6.98 -3.55 12.23
N ILE A 192 -6.13 -2.95 11.40
CA ILE A 192 -5.60 -3.53 10.17
C ILE A 192 -4.37 -4.40 10.52
N PRO A 193 -4.28 -5.65 10.07
CA PRO A 193 -3.10 -6.48 10.30
C PRO A 193 -1.92 -6.02 9.44
N ASN A 194 -0.71 -6.51 9.73
CA ASN A 194 0.47 -6.38 8.84
C ASN A 194 0.90 -4.96 8.43
N VAL A 195 0.45 -3.93 9.16
CA VAL A 195 0.87 -2.53 9.02
C VAL A 195 1.63 -2.05 10.24
N VAL A 196 2.17 -0.84 10.22
CA VAL A 196 2.63 -0.17 11.45
C VAL A 196 1.43 0.18 12.31
N LYS A 197 1.45 -0.23 13.59
CA LYS A 197 0.39 0.00 14.60
C LYS A 197 0.46 1.43 15.15
N ALA A 198 0.40 2.38 14.24
CA ALA A 198 0.27 3.80 14.53
C ALA A 198 -0.32 4.49 13.31
N SER A 199 -1.28 5.39 13.54
CA SER A 199 -1.79 6.28 12.50
C SER A 199 -1.59 7.73 12.89
N TRP A 200 -1.11 8.55 11.98
CA TRP A 200 -0.88 9.98 12.21
C TRP A 200 -2.03 10.77 11.61
N ILE A 201 -2.79 11.44 12.46
CA ILE A 201 -3.81 12.41 12.07
C ILE A 201 -3.10 13.76 11.93
N ILE A 202 -3.06 14.30 10.72
CA ILE A 202 -2.54 15.62 10.41
C ILE A 202 -3.72 16.52 10.07
N SER A 203 -3.92 17.57 10.87
CA SER A 203 -4.97 18.57 10.68
C SER A 203 -4.39 19.86 10.12
N GLU A 204 -5.20 20.59 9.34
CA GLU A 204 -4.92 21.97 8.90
C GLU A 204 -5.95 22.92 9.51
N ILE A 205 -5.53 24.13 9.87
CA ILE A 205 -6.45 25.16 10.37
C ILE A 205 -7.11 25.90 9.21
N THR A 206 -6.35 26.20 8.15
CA THR A 206 -6.85 26.88 6.96
C THR A 206 -6.88 25.92 5.81
N SER A 207 -8.08 25.45 5.43
CA SER A 207 -8.15 24.35 4.47
C SER A 207 -7.59 24.69 3.09
N GLY A 208 -6.72 23.81 2.60
CA GLY A 208 -6.21 23.74 1.24
C GLY A 208 -4.92 24.52 1.00
N GLY A 209 -4.17 24.07 -0.01
CA GLY A 209 -2.92 24.68 -0.44
C GLY A 209 -1.67 24.05 0.18
N SER A 210 -1.83 22.94 0.91
CA SER A 210 -0.75 22.11 1.39
C SER A 210 -0.17 21.23 0.28
N ASP A 211 1.13 20.98 0.37
CA ASP A 211 1.85 19.97 -0.39
C ASP A 211 2.87 19.34 0.56
N LEU A 212 2.37 18.35 1.32
CA LEU A 212 3.10 17.74 2.42
C LEU A 212 4.03 16.65 1.91
N THR A 213 5.28 16.72 2.38
CA THR A 213 6.13 15.55 2.54
C THR A 213 6.00 15.04 3.97
N VAL A 214 5.48 13.83 4.11
CA VAL A 214 5.22 13.19 5.39
C VAL A 214 6.25 12.09 5.60
N THR A 215 6.91 12.10 6.76
CA THR A 215 7.94 11.12 7.11
C THR A 215 7.66 10.54 8.50
N PRO A 216 6.79 9.53 8.60
CA PRO A 216 6.53 8.84 9.86
C PRO A 216 7.74 8.03 10.31
N GLN A 217 7.86 7.88 11.63
CA GLN A 217 8.91 7.09 12.27
C GLN A 217 8.29 6.14 13.30
N TRP A 218 8.75 4.90 13.30
CA TRP A 218 8.23 3.84 14.17
C TRP A 218 9.35 2.92 14.68
N ALA A 219 9.09 2.24 15.80
CA ALA A 219 10.00 1.23 16.34
C ALA A 219 9.66 -0.17 15.80
N GLU A 220 10.61 -1.10 15.83
CA GLU A 220 10.36 -2.51 15.47
C GLU A 220 9.16 -3.12 16.21
N THR A 221 8.92 -2.68 17.46
CA THR A 221 7.80 -3.15 18.29
C THR A 221 6.43 -2.75 17.77
N ASP A 222 6.36 -1.73 16.92
CA ASP A 222 5.11 -1.18 16.40
C ASP A 222 4.63 -1.95 15.16
N GLU A 223 5.39 -2.93 14.67
CA GLU A 223 5.05 -3.61 13.43
C GLU A 223 4.00 -4.72 13.62
N GLY A 224 3.10 -4.79 12.64
CA GLY A 224 2.14 -5.88 12.45
C GLY A 224 2.81 -7.20 12.09
N GLY A 225 2.01 -8.27 12.03
CA GLY A 225 2.50 -9.65 11.96
C GLY A 225 3.50 -9.93 10.82
N THR A 226 3.09 -9.70 9.58
CA THR A 226 3.93 -9.94 8.38
C THR A 226 4.35 -8.66 7.68
N PHE A 227 4.45 -7.54 8.41
CA PHE A 227 4.90 -6.27 7.83
C PHE A 227 6.30 -6.41 7.21
N ASP A 228 6.46 -5.99 5.96
CA ASP A 228 7.74 -6.05 5.23
C ASP A 228 8.36 -4.67 5.06
N ARG A 229 9.42 -4.40 5.83
CA ARG A 229 10.22 -3.17 5.73
C ARG A 229 10.89 -2.99 4.37
N ALA A 230 11.19 -4.08 3.66
CA ALA A 230 11.79 -4.00 2.33
C ALA A 230 10.81 -3.45 1.29
N ASP A 231 9.52 -3.46 1.59
CA ASP A 231 8.46 -3.10 0.68
C ASP A 231 7.28 -2.41 1.39
N SER A 232 7.55 -1.20 1.88
CA SER A 232 6.59 -0.38 2.63
C SER A 232 6.40 0.99 1.99
N GLY A 233 5.37 1.72 2.36
CA GLY A 233 5.03 3.06 1.87
C GLY A 233 4.13 3.78 2.86
N VAL A 234 3.84 5.05 2.58
CA VAL A 234 2.94 5.87 3.42
C VAL A 234 1.58 5.87 2.72
N ALA A 235 0.58 5.25 3.32
CA ALA A 235 -0.80 5.32 2.84
C ALA A 235 -1.49 6.53 3.47
N ARG A 236 -2.40 7.15 2.71
CA ARG A 236 -3.27 8.21 3.21
C ARG A 236 -4.72 7.73 3.13
N PHE A 237 -5.51 7.98 4.17
CA PHE A 237 -6.93 7.68 4.12
C PHE A 237 -7.67 8.73 3.31
N ASP A 238 -8.36 8.31 2.25
CA ASP A 238 -9.23 9.17 1.48
C ASP A 238 -10.62 9.22 2.11
N SER A 239 -11.03 10.43 2.49
CA SER A 239 -12.24 10.64 3.28
C SER A 239 -13.49 10.07 2.58
N GLY A 240 -13.95 8.92 3.04
CA GLY A 240 -15.19 8.29 2.58
C GLY A 240 -15.05 7.17 1.56
N THR A 241 -13.82 6.76 1.21
CA THR A 241 -13.56 5.57 0.37
C THR A 241 -12.78 4.51 1.15
N ASP A 242 -11.45 4.58 1.14
CA ASP A 242 -10.54 3.63 1.77
C ASP A 242 -9.13 4.25 1.91
N TRP A 243 -8.17 3.46 2.37
CA TRP A 243 -6.75 3.78 2.33
C TRP A 243 -6.21 3.79 0.89
N ASP A 244 -5.53 4.89 0.53
CA ASP A 244 -4.84 5.04 -0.75
C ASP A 244 -3.33 4.85 -0.56
N LEU A 245 -2.77 3.83 -1.23
CA LEU A 245 -1.34 3.59 -1.34
C LEU A 245 -0.98 3.13 -2.76
N SER A 246 -0.57 4.09 -3.59
CA SER A 246 -0.08 3.78 -4.93
C SER A 246 1.10 2.80 -4.91
N PRO A 247 1.10 1.74 -5.75
CA PRO A 247 2.18 0.75 -5.80
C PRO A 247 3.58 1.34 -6.07
N GLY A 248 3.64 2.48 -6.76
CA GLY A 248 4.88 3.20 -7.06
C GLY A 248 5.54 3.87 -5.83
N LEU A 249 4.81 3.98 -4.72
CA LEU A 249 5.30 4.56 -3.47
C LEU A 249 5.88 3.51 -2.51
N LEU A 250 5.81 2.23 -2.86
CA LEU A 250 6.35 1.15 -2.05
C LEU A 250 7.87 0.97 -2.25
N GLY A 251 8.56 0.56 -1.19
CA GLY A 251 9.99 0.26 -1.21
C GLY A 251 10.63 0.20 0.18
N MET A 252 11.96 0.10 0.21
CA MET A 252 12.70 -0.14 1.45
C MET A 252 12.59 1.05 2.43
N SER A 253 12.31 0.75 3.69
CA SER A 253 12.36 1.72 4.79
C SER A 253 13.78 2.21 5.06
N GLY A 254 13.90 3.46 5.53
CA GLY A 254 15.12 4.01 6.11
C GLY A 254 15.28 3.62 7.58
N GLY A 255 16.45 3.96 8.16
CA GLY A 255 16.70 3.78 9.58
C GLY A 255 17.14 2.36 9.98
N THR A 256 17.43 2.19 11.27
CA THR A 256 17.83 0.92 11.89
C THR A 256 17.27 0.87 13.31
N ASP A 257 15.94 0.83 13.43
CA ASP A 257 15.19 0.95 14.68
C ASP A 257 15.57 2.20 15.51
N PRO A 258 14.86 3.33 15.32
CA PRO A 258 13.60 3.44 14.59
C PRO A 258 13.76 3.44 13.06
N TYR A 259 12.68 3.09 12.38
CA TYR A 259 12.56 3.08 10.93
C TYR A 259 11.77 4.28 10.40
N THR A 260 11.95 4.61 9.13
CA THR A 260 11.21 5.70 8.47
C THR A 260 10.79 5.34 7.05
N ARG A 261 9.69 5.93 6.59
CA ARG A 261 9.30 6.03 5.17
C ARG A 261 8.89 7.48 4.90
N SER A 262 9.12 7.95 3.70
CA SER A 262 8.84 9.33 3.30
C SER A 262 8.11 9.31 1.96
N ALA A 263 7.06 10.11 1.84
CA ALA A 263 6.36 10.34 0.59
C ALA A 263 5.81 11.78 0.57
N SER A 264 5.64 12.32 -0.64
CA SER A 264 5.33 13.72 -0.93
C SER A 264 4.07 13.82 -1.78
N GLY A 265 3.51 15.03 -1.89
CA GLY A 265 2.31 15.28 -2.69
C GLY A 265 1.01 15.05 -1.93
N TYR A 266 1.04 15.07 -0.59
CA TYR A 266 -0.14 14.84 0.23
C TYR A 266 -0.79 16.13 0.70
N GLU A 267 -2.12 16.10 0.77
CA GLU A 267 -2.91 17.01 1.59
C GLU A 267 -3.03 16.45 3.03
N PRO A 268 -3.29 17.28 4.05
CA PRO A 268 -3.61 16.84 5.41
C PRO A 268 -4.68 15.75 5.46
N GLY A 269 -4.64 14.88 6.47
CA GLY A 269 -5.45 13.67 6.55
C GLY A 269 -4.92 12.67 7.58
N VAL A 270 -5.37 11.42 7.48
CA VAL A 270 -4.86 10.33 8.32
C VAL A 270 -3.88 9.49 7.52
N PHE A 271 -2.75 9.14 8.12
CA PHE A 271 -1.66 8.43 7.48
C PHE A 271 -1.28 7.18 8.25
N VAL A 272 -0.87 6.13 7.53
CA VAL A 272 -0.30 4.89 8.10
C VAL A 272 0.87 4.45 7.24
N VAL A 273 1.81 3.71 7.82
CA VAL A 273 2.84 3.01 7.05
C VAL A 273 2.41 1.57 6.80
N SER A 274 2.31 1.17 5.54
CA SER A 274 1.84 -0.15 5.10
C SER A 274 2.66 -0.69 3.92
N GLY A 275 2.48 -1.96 3.59
CA GLY A 275 3.00 -2.61 2.39
C GLY A 275 1.86 -3.00 1.44
N GLU A 276 1.92 -4.21 0.90
CA GLU A 276 0.89 -4.75 0.00
C GLU A 276 -0.51 -4.80 0.63
N GLU A 277 -0.63 -4.83 1.96
CA GLU A 277 -1.91 -4.90 2.68
C GLU A 277 -2.87 -3.74 2.34
N LEU A 278 -2.34 -2.53 2.10
CA LEU A 278 -3.16 -1.35 1.74
C LEU A 278 -2.87 -0.83 0.35
N MET A 279 -2.12 -1.58 -0.46
CA MET A 279 -1.72 -1.16 -1.80
C MET A 279 -2.92 -1.18 -2.77
N ASN A 280 -3.08 -0.10 -3.54
CA ASN A 280 -4.13 0.00 -4.55
C ASN A 280 -4.02 -1.14 -5.56
N THR A 281 -5.14 -1.85 -5.74
CA THR A 281 -5.21 -3.05 -6.54
C THR A 281 -6.48 -3.06 -7.39
N LEU A 282 -6.29 -2.93 -8.69
CA LEU A 282 -7.36 -2.86 -9.68
C LEU A 282 -8.00 -4.23 -9.88
N LEU A 283 -9.33 -4.26 -9.98
CA LEU A 283 -10.10 -5.45 -10.29
C LEU A 283 -10.50 -5.46 -11.77
N LEU A 284 -10.18 -6.55 -12.47
CA LEU A 284 -10.61 -6.76 -13.85
C LEU A 284 -11.25 -8.13 -14.05
N ASN A 285 -12.32 -8.14 -14.84
CA ASN A 285 -12.96 -9.35 -15.33
C ASN A 285 -12.73 -9.43 -16.85
N VAL A 286 -11.67 -10.14 -17.26
CA VAL A 286 -11.20 -10.15 -18.65
C VAL A 286 -11.39 -11.52 -19.27
N ASN A 287 -11.95 -11.58 -20.47
CA ASN A 287 -12.07 -12.83 -21.23
C ASN A 287 -11.20 -12.81 -22.50
N VAL A 288 -10.49 -13.92 -22.74
CA VAL A 288 -9.72 -14.17 -23.96
C VAL A 288 -9.75 -15.66 -24.33
N LYS A 289 -9.64 -15.96 -25.63
CA LYS A 289 -9.56 -17.34 -26.13
C LYS A 289 -8.24 -17.61 -26.82
N LEU A 290 -7.76 -18.85 -26.74
CA LEU A 290 -6.56 -19.33 -27.44
C LEU A 290 -6.98 -20.26 -28.59
N GLN A 291 -6.62 -19.93 -29.83
CA GLN A 291 -7.01 -20.70 -31.01
C GLN A 291 -6.48 -22.15 -30.99
N GLY A 292 -5.35 -22.40 -30.32
CA GLY A 292 -4.77 -23.72 -30.12
C GLY A 292 -5.77 -24.72 -29.50
N PRO A 293 -6.12 -24.54 -28.21
CA PRO A 293 -7.00 -25.42 -27.46
C PRO A 293 -8.51 -25.20 -27.69
N LEU A 294 -8.92 -24.14 -28.41
CA LEU A 294 -10.34 -23.83 -28.62
C LEU A 294 -11.10 -24.99 -29.28
N SER A 295 -12.23 -25.35 -28.67
CA SER A 295 -13.13 -26.44 -29.04
C SER A 295 -14.59 -26.01 -28.81
N GLY A 296 -15.25 -25.56 -29.89
CA GLY A 296 -16.54 -24.89 -29.77
C GLY A 296 -16.36 -23.50 -29.17
N ILE A 297 -16.98 -23.24 -28.00
CA ILE A 297 -16.85 -21.97 -27.28
C ILE A 297 -15.85 -22.03 -26.11
N ASN A 298 -15.46 -23.23 -25.67
CA ASN A 298 -14.54 -23.45 -24.56
C ASN A 298 -13.19 -23.97 -25.06
N MET A 299 -12.18 -23.95 -24.21
CA MET A 299 -10.85 -24.48 -24.49
C MET A 299 -10.66 -25.85 -23.84
N ASN A 300 -9.76 -26.65 -24.40
CA ASN A 300 -9.31 -27.90 -23.80
C ASN A 300 -8.21 -27.59 -22.77
N ASP A 301 -8.25 -28.26 -21.62
CA ASP A 301 -7.33 -28.12 -20.48
C ASP A 301 -6.38 -29.32 -20.33
N GLN A 302 -6.01 -29.96 -21.45
CA GLN A 302 -5.26 -31.22 -21.41
C GLN A 302 -3.88 -31.10 -20.74
N ILE A 303 -3.24 -29.93 -20.84
CA ILE A 303 -1.98 -29.64 -20.15
C ILE A 303 -2.18 -29.68 -18.62
N ARG A 304 -3.24 -29.05 -18.11
CA ARG A 304 -3.64 -29.11 -16.69
C ARG A 304 -3.98 -30.53 -16.28
N ALA A 305 -4.81 -31.23 -17.06
CA ALA A 305 -5.21 -32.61 -16.79
C ALA A 305 -4.02 -33.59 -16.74
N ALA A 306 -2.95 -33.30 -17.48
CA ALA A 306 -1.69 -34.05 -17.45
C ALA A 306 -0.73 -33.63 -16.31
N GLY A 307 -1.07 -32.60 -15.54
CA GLY A 307 -0.25 -32.09 -14.43
C GLY A 307 1.00 -31.31 -14.88
N ASN A 308 0.98 -30.72 -16.08
CA ASN A 308 2.16 -30.08 -16.67
C ASN A 308 2.19 -28.56 -16.52
N LEU A 309 1.15 -27.94 -15.94
CA LEU A 309 1.19 -26.49 -15.67
C LEU A 309 2.24 -26.19 -14.58
N PRO A 310 3.14 -25.23 -14.79
CA PRO A 310 4.12 -24.85 -13.78
C PRO A 310 3.41 -24.15 -12.61
N SER A 311 3.89 -24.38 -11.39
CA SER A 311 3.37 -23.71 -10.18
C SER A 311 3.86 -22.27 -10.03
N SER A 312 4.93 -21.90 -10.71
CA SER A 312 5.43 -20.51 -10.81
C SER A 312 5.21 -19.99 -12.22
N THR A 313 5.11 -18.67 -12.36
CA THR A 313 4.97 -18.03 -13.67
C THR A 313 6.04 -18.54 -14.65
N PRO A 314 5.65 -18.90 -15.89
CA PRO A 314 6.60 -19.19 -16.96
C PRO A 314 7.23 -17.92 -17.56
N TYR A 315 6.83 -16.72 -17.11
CA TYR A 315 7.20 -15.43 -17.69
C TYR A 315 8.16 -14.59 -16.83
N GLY A 316 8.76 -15.17 -15.78
CA GLY A 316 9.70 -14.45 -14.91
C GLY A 316 10.96 -13.94 -15.61
N SER A 317 11.40 -14.59 -16.70
CA SER A 317 12.41 -14.06 -17.62
C SER A 317 12.24 -14.72 -19.00
N GLY A 318 12.25 -13.95 -20.10
CA GLY A 318 12.13 -14.53 -21.44
C GLY A 318 11.40 -13.65 -22.45
N LYS A 319 10.36 -14.22 -23.09
CA LYS A 319 9.58 -13.64 -24.21
C LYS A 319 8.99 -12.27 -23.85
N PHE A 320 8.55 -12.10 -22.62
CA PHE A 320 7.96 -10.86 -22.12
C PHE A 320 8.87 -10.23 -21.07
N SER A 321 8.87 -8.90 -21.01
CA SER A 321 9.58 -8.14 -20.00
C SER A 321 8.60 -7.72 -18.91
N ASN A 322 8.92 -8.06 -17.67
CA ASN A 322 8.16 -7.62 -16.51
C ASN A 322 8.46 -6.15 -16.19
N VAL A 323 7.42 -5.42 -15.81
CA VAL A 323 7.46 -4.03 -15.34
C VAL A 323 6.65 -3.97 -14.06
N GLY A 324 7.06 -3.14 -13.11
CA GLY A 324 6.39 -3.01 -11.82
C GLY A 324 6.63 -4.22 -10.93
N ARG A 325 5.54 -4.82 -10.43
CA ARG A 325 5.53 -5.89 -9.43
C ARG A 325 5.37 -7.30 -10.02
N GLY A 326 5.28 -7.42 -11.35
CA GLY A 326 5.12 -8.71 -12.02
C GLY A 326 6.39 -9.58 -12.10
N GLY A 327 6.20 -10.87 -12.39
CA GLY A 327 7.26 -11.81 -12.76
C GLY A 327 7.71 -12.77 -11.65
N GLY A 328 7.13 -12.64 -10.45
CA GLY A 328 7.36 -13.53 -9.31
C GLY A 328 6.17 -14.41 -8.95
N GLU A 329 5.13 -14.46 -9.78
CA GLU A 329 3.85 -15.05 -9.40
C GLU A 329 3.94 -16.57 -9.19
N VAL A 330 3.22 -17.07 -8.18
CA VAL A 330 3.11 -18.48 -7.83
C VAL A 330 1.63 -18.83 -7.68
N ALA A 331 1.17 -19.83 -8.43
CA ALA A 331 -0.20 -20.30 -8.35
C ALA A 331 -0.50 -20.89 -6.96
N GLY A 332 -1.72 -20.63 -6.48
CA GLY A 332 -2.24 -21.13 -5.23
C GLY A 332 -2.36 -22.67 -5.21
N PRO A 333 -2.43 -23.27 -4.02
CA PRO A 333 -2.34 -24.72 -3.83
C PRO A 333 -3.43 -25.56 -4.53
N ASN A 334 -4.54 -24.95 -4.95
CA ASN A 334 -5.66 -25.62 -5.64
C ASN A 334 -6.01 -24.96 -6.99
N ALA A 335 -5.20 -24.00 -7.47
CA ALA A 335 -5.53 -23.23 -8.66
C ALA A 335 -5.70 -24.08 -9.93
N PHE A 336 -5.09 -25.27 -9.96
CA PHE A 336 -5.14 -26.20 -11.10
C PHE A 336 -6.06 -27.41 -10.90
N ASP A 337 -6.89 -27.39 -9.86
CA ASP A 337 -7.92 -28.41 -9.68
C ASP A 337 -8.95 -28.35 -10.83
N ALA A 338 -9.54 -29.50 -11.15
CA ALA A 338 -10.57 -29.56 -12.18
C ALA A 338 -11.87 -28.92 -11.66
N ASN A 339 -12.35 -27.89 -12.33
CA ASN A 339 -13.55 -27.14 -11.98
C ASN A 339 -14.48 -26.90 -13.18
N GLY A 340 -14.75 -27.94 -13.98
CA GLY A 340 -15.68 -27.81 -15.10
C GLY A 340 -15.17 -26.85 -16.18
N ASP A 341 -15.93 -25.81 -16.51
CA ASP A 341 -15.54 -24.78 -17.48
C ASP A 341 -14.54 -23.77 -16.89
N ASP A 342 -14.54 -23.60 -15.57
CA ASP A 342 -13.60 -22.75 -14.82
C ASP A 342 -12.24 -23.45 -14.58
N SER A 343 -12.00 -24.62 -15.18
CA SER A 343 -10.70 -25.29 -15.03
C SER A 343 -9.61 -24.48 -15.73
N VAL A 344 -8.46 -24.27 -15.08
CA VAL A 344 -7.34 -23.55 -15.69
C VAL A 344 -6.80 -24.31 -16.91
N VAL A 345 -6.73 -23.62 -18.04
CA VAL A 345 -6.09 -24.07 -19.28
C VAL A 345 -4.59 -23.77 -19.24
N ASP A 346 -4.23 -22.57 -18.78
CA ASP A 346 -2.86 -22.08 -18.89
C ASP A 346 -2.54 -20.82 -18.11
N TRP A 347 -1.27 -20.41 -18.15
CA TRP A 347 -0.82 -19.07 -17.79
C TRP A 347 -0.96 -18.09 -18.97
N VAL A 348 -1.24 -16.83 -18.65
CA VAL A 348 -1.18 -15.68 -19.58
C VAL A 348 -0.37 -14.54 -18.97
N PHE A 349 0.17 -13.69 -19.83
CA PHE A 349 0.92 -12.48 -19.45
C PHE A 349 0.04 -11.27 -19.63
N PHE A 350 -0.17 -10.50 -18.57
CA PHE A 350 -1.03 -9.32 -18.57
C PHE A 350 -0.18 -8.04 -18.55
N TRP A 351 -0.55 -7.06 -19.37
CA TRP A 351 -0.03 -5.69 -19.33
C TRP A 351 -1.13 -4.70 -18.96
N LEU A 352 -0.85 -3.82 -17.99
CA LEU A 352 -1.57 -2.58 -17.76
C LEU A 352 -0.80 -1.44 -18.44
N LYS A 353 -1.47 -0.70 -19.33
CA LYS A 353 -0.83 0.26 -20.24
C LYS A 353 -1.52 1.60 -20.23
N ASP A 354 -0.74 2.65 -20.49
CA ASP A 354 -1.24 4.01 -20.53
C ASP A 354 -2.39 4.19 -21.54
N LYS A 355 -3.38 4.97 -21.15
CA LYS A 355 -4.60 5.23 -21.94
C LYS A 355 -4.37 6.06 -23.21
N VAL A 356 -3.31 6.85 -23.25
CA VAL A 356 -2.98 7.74 -24.39
C VAL A 356 -1.90 7.12 -25.27
N ASP A 357 -0.81 6.66 -24.67
CA ASP A 357 0.34 6.04 -25.31
C ASP A 357 0.53 4.59 -24.80
N PRO A 358 -0.11 3.59 -25.44
CA PRO A 358 -0.03 2.19 -25.02
C PRO A 358 1.36 1.54 -25.18
N SER A 359 2.36 2.27 -25.70
CA SER A 359 3.76 1.83 -25.62
C SER A 359 4.31 1.88 -24.19
N ILE A 360 3.75 2.74 -23.34
CA ILE A 360 4.06 2.83 -21.92
C ILE A 360 3.31 1.72 -21.16
N THR A 361 4.06 0.95 -20.39
CA THR A 361 3.53 -0.11 -19.52
C THR A 361 3.74 0.31 -18.08
N TYR A 362 2.67 0.32 -17.29
CA TYR A 362 2.71 0.65 -15.87
C TYR A 362 2.98 -0.58 -15.01
N GLN A 363 2.27 -1.66 -15.32
CA GLN A 363 2.32 -2.90 -14.55
C GLN A 363 2.24 -4.09 -15.48
N THR A 364 2.88 -5.18 -15.06
CA THR A 364 2.66 -6.51 -15.64
C THR A 364 2.30 -7.50 -14.55
N LYS A 365 1.53 -8.53 -14.88
CA LYS A 365 1.27 -9.66 -13.99
C LYS A 365 1.10 -10.93 -14.80
N SER A 366 1.56 -12.06 -14.28
CA SER A 366 1.19 -13.36 -14.83
C SER A 366 -0.10 -13.83 -14.18
N ALA A 367 -1.08 -14.23 -14.98
CA ALA A 367 -2.40 -14.65 -14.52
C ALA A 367 -2.79 -16.03 -15.08
N LEU A 368 -3.90 -16.58 -14.61
CA LEU A 368 -4.39 -17.89 -15.02
C LEU A 368 -5.58 -17.73 -15.97
N LEU A 369 -5.64 -18.57 -16.99
CA LEU A 369 -6.69 -18.58 -18.00
C LEU A 369 -7.55 -19.84 -17.86
N GLN A 370 -8.86 -19.68 -17.74
CA GLN A 370 -9.83 -20.78 -17.63
C GLN A 370 -10.40 -21.22 -18.99
N LYS A 371 -11.12 -22.34 -19.06
CA LYS A 371 -11.58 -22.89 -20.36
C LYS A 371 -12.64 -22.05 -21.02
N ASP A 372 -13.51 -21.42 -20.24
CA ASP A 372 -14.48 -20.44 -20.70
C ASP A 372 -13.85 -19.06 -21.01
N GLY A 373 -12.53 -18.93 -20.91
CA GLY A 373 -11.75 -17.79 -21.36
C GLY A 373 -11.51 -16.73 -20.29
N ASP A 374 -12.07 -16.90 -19.11
CA ASP A 374 -11.86 -15.94 -18.03
C ASP A 374 -10.40 -15.96 -17.57
N ILE A 375 -9.84 -14.76 -17.42
CA ILE A 375 -8.55 -14.53 -16.82
C ILE A 375 -8.78 -14.23 -15.33
N VAL A 376 -8.25 -15.10 -14.49
CA VAL A 376 -8.42 -15.09 -13.04
C VAL A 376 -7.07 -14.96 -12.34
N ASP A 377 -7.10 -14.57 -11.07
CA ASP A 377 -5.89 -14.44 -10.28
C ASP A 377 -5.29 -15.80 -9.89
N LEU A 378 -4.20 -15.77 -9.10
CA LEU A 378 -3.34 -16.91 -8.80
C LEU A 378 -4.04 -18.02 -8.02
N ASP A 379 -5.19 -17.78 -7.41
CA ASP A 379 -6.00 -18.81 -6.76
C ASP A 379 -6.84 -19.65 -7.74
N GLY A 380 -6.90 -19.22 -9.01
CA GLY A 380 -7.64 -19.88 -10.08
C GLY A 380 -9.14 -19.60 -10.08
N VAL A 381 -9.64 -18.65 -9.28
CA VAL A 381 -11.08 -18.37 -9.12
C VAL A 381 -11.39 -16.87 -9.06
N SER A 382 -10.62 -16.11 -8.28
CA SER A 382 -10.88 -14.68 -8.04
C SER A 382 -10.68 -13.85 -9.32
N PHE A 383 -11.36 -12.70 -9.40
CA PHE A 383 -11.11 -11.75 -10.49
C PHE A 383 -9.64 -11.37 -10.55
N LEU A 384 -9.18 -10.95 -11.72
CA LEU A 384 -7.79 -10.55 -11.87
C LEU A 384 -7.51 -9.27 -11.08
N GLU A 385 -6.63 -9.39 -10.09
CA GLU A 385 -6.13 -8.28 -9.29
C GLU A 385 -4.80 -7.77 -9.85
N ILE A 386 -4.69 -6.47 -10.15
CA ILE A 386 -3.49 -5.85 -10.73
C ILE A 386 -3.09 -4.64 -9.89
N PRO A 387 -1.88 -4.58 -9.31
CA PRO A 387 -1.46 -3.38 -8.58
C PRO A 387 -1.42 -2.18 -9.52
N GLY A 388 -2.17 -1.13 -9.18
CA GLY A 388 -2.30 0.09 -9.96
C GLY A 388 -3.31 1.04 -9.34
N ASP A 389 -3.24 2.31 -9.73
CA ASP A 389 -4.15 3.36 -9.26
C ASP A 389 -5.40 3.43 -10.16
N ALA A 390 -6.52 3.91 -9.64
CA ALA A 390 -7.76 3.96 -10.41
C ALA A 390 -7.67 4.97 -11.57
N GLU A 391 -7.79 4.49 -12.82
CA GLU A 391 -7.75 5.31 -14.03
C GLU A 391 -8.31 4.54 -15.25
N ASP A 392 -8.32 5.17 -16.44
CA ASP A 392 -8.53 4.47 -17.69
C ASP A 392 -7.23 3.77 -18.12
N TYR A 393 -7.32 2.58 -18.70
CA TYR A 393 -6.15 1.84 -19.14
C TYR A 393 -6.39 1.10 -20.45
N HIS A 394 -5.35 1.02 -21.28
CA HIS A 394 -5.25 -0.08 -22.23
C HIS A 394 -4.79 -1.34 -21.48
N ILE A 395 -5.36 -2.50 -21.82
CA ILE A 395 -4.86 -3.79 -21.33
C ILE A 395 -4.29 -4.61 -22.50
N GLY A 396 -3.25 -5.39 -22.22
CA GLY A 396 -2.65 -6.31 -23.18
C GLY A 396 -2.59 -7.72 -22.61
N ILE A 397 -2.80 -8.72 -23.47
CA ILE A 397 -2.70 -10.14 -23.12
C ILE A 397 -1.69 -10.83 -24.04
N GLY A 398 -0.77 -11.55 -23.44
CA GLY A 398 0.24 -12.37 -24.08
C GLY A 398 0.15 -13.81 -23.64
N HIS A 399 0.66 -14.72 -24.46
CA HIS A 399 0.74 -16.14 -24.14
C HIS A 399 2.02 -16.72 -24.72
N ARG A 400 2.44 -17.89 -24.22
CA ARG A 400 3.75 -18.48 -24.59
C ARG A 400 3.86 -18.73 -26.10
N ASN A 401 2.80 -19.23 -26.74
CA ASN A 401 2.81 -19.65 -28.14
C ASN A 401 1.66 -19.09 -28.99
N HIS A 402 1.03 -18.02 -28.52
CA HIS A 402 0.12 -17.20 -29.32
C HIS A 402 0.71 -15.81 -29.58
N LEU A 403 0.17 -15.10 -30.58
CA LEU A 403 0.44 -13.67 -30.78
C LEU A 403 -0.37 -12.88 -29.76
N SER A 404 0.26 -11.85 -29.20
CA SER A 404 -0.33 -11.01 -28.16
C SER A 404 -1.39 -10.08 -28.75
N VAL A 405 -2.30 -9.61 -27.90
CA VAL A 405 -3.34 -8.64 -28.25
C VAL A 405 -3.39 -7.52 -27.23
N ARG A 406 -3.87 -6.35 -27.62
CA ARG A 406 -4.30 -5.33 -26.67
C ARG A 406 -5.61 -4.69 -27.09
N THR A 407 -6.25 -3.98 -26.16
CA THR A 407 -7.51 -3.29 -26.44
C THR A 407 -7.36 -2.24 -27.55
N ALA A 408 -8.40 -2.11 -28.37
CA ALA A 408 -8.50 -1.09 -29.42
C ALA A 408 -8.66 0.33 -28.84
N SER A 409 -9.31 0.43 -27.68
CA SER A 409 -9.52 1.66 -26.92
C SER A 409 -9.33 1.37 -25.42
N PRO A 410 -8.99 2.37 -24.60
CA PRO A 410 -8.88 2.17 -23.16
C PRO A 410 -10.20 1.70 -22.54
N ILE A 411 -10.10 0.86 -21.51
CA ILE A 411 -11.18 0.57 -20.57
C ILE A 411 -11.30 1.79 -19.66
N ILE A 412 -12.52 2.28 -19.45
CA ILE A 412 -12.77 3.52 -18.71
C ILE A 412 -13.05 3.22 -17.24
N GLY A 413 -12.40 3.95 -16.34
CA GLY A 413 -12.67 3.91 -14.90
C GLY A 413 -12.35 2.58 -14.23
N VAL A 414 -11.22 1.96 -14.57
CA VAL A 414 -10.72 0.77 -13.87
C VAL A 414 -10.37 1.17 -12.44
N ASN A 415 -10.85 0.42 -11.44
CA ASN A 415 -10.72 0.75 -10.02
C ASN A 415 -10.67 -0.53 -9.14
N GLU A 416 -10.56 -0.34 -7.84
CA GLU A 416 -10.45 -1.38 -6.82
C GLU A 416 -11.79 -1.90 -6.27
N ASP A 417 -12.89 -1.14 -6.43
CA ASP A 417 -14.20 -1.49 -5.85
C ASP A 417 -14.97 -2.51 -6.69
N VAL A 418 -14.94 -2.35 -8.01
CA VAL A 418 -15.77 -3.11 -8.95
C VAL A 418 -14.94 -3.57 -10.13
N ALA A 419 -14.95 -4.88 -10.37
CA ALA A 419 -14.28 -5.49 -11.50
C ALA A 419 -14.76 -4.89 -12.83
N SER A 420 -13.81 -4.38 -13.62
CA SER A 420 -14.07 -3.85 -14.94
C SER A 420 -14.13 -4.97 -15.98
N ASP A 421 -15.27 -5.10 -16.65
CA ASP A 421 -15.49 -6.14 -17.66
C ASP A 421 -14.81 -5.80 -19.01
N PHE A 422 -14.09 -6.76 -19.59
CA PHE A 422 -13.60 -6.66 -20.96
C PHE A 422 -13.48 -8.03 -21.64
N ASP A 423 -14.11 -8.20 -22.80
CA ASP A 423 -14.13 -9.48 -23.52
C ASP A 423 -13.54 -9.33 -24.93
N PHE A 424 -12.37 -9.92 -25.17
CA PHE A 424 -11.76 -9.97 -26.50
C PHE A 424 -12.48 -10.92 -27.47
N SER A 425 -13.24 -11.89 -26.95
CA SER A 425 -13.78 -13.01 -27.72
C SER A 425 -15.04 -12.69 -28.52
N ILE A 426 -15.66 -11.53 -28.29
CA ILE A 426 -16.95 -11.16 -28.91
C ILE A 426 -16.83 -10.44 -30.26
N SER A 427 -15.71 -9.77 -30.53
CA SER A 427 -15.52 -9.00 -31.77
C SER A 427 -14.06 -8.68 -32.02
N SER A 428 -13.62 -8.79 -33.29
CA SER A 428 -12.31 -8.30 -33.72
C SER A 428 -12.09 -6.81 -33.43
N SER A 429 -13.15 -6.00 -33.28
CA SER A 429 -13.04 -4.57 -32.99
C SER A 429 -12.62 -4.26 -31.55
N GLN A 430 -12.64 -5.25 -30.65
CA GLN A 430 -12.16 -5.10 -29.28
C GLN A 430 -10.64 -4.97 -29.23
N ALA A 431 -9.95 -5.50 -30.25
CA ALA A 431 -8.50 -5.53 -30.32
C ALA A 431 -7.94 -4.49 -31.29
N PHE A 432 -6.77 -3.95 -30.96
CA PHE A 432 -6.08 -2.98 -31.81
C PHE A 432 -5.53 -3.61 -33.09
N GLY A 433 -5.68 -2.92 -34.22
CA GLY A 433 -5.03 -3.25 -35.49
C GLY A 433 -5.95 -3.88 -36.53
N THR A 434 -5.35 -4.51 -37.55
CA THR A 434 -6.09 -5.14 -38.66
C THR A 434 -5.97 -6.65 -38.58
N ASN A 435 -7.09 -7.36 -38.47
CA ASN A 435 -7.17 -8.81 -38.19
C ASN A 435 -6.32 -9.24 -36.97
N PRO A 436 -6.42 -8.55 -35.83
CA PRO A 436 -5.59 -8.83 -34.65
C PRO A 436 -5.85 -10.19 -34.02
N MET A 437 -7.00 -10.81 -34.29
CA MET A 437 -7.44 -12.06 -33.70
C MET A 437 -8.01 -13.01 -34.76
N ALA A 438 -7.97 -14.32 -34.47
CA ALA A 438 -8.57 -15.36 -35.29
C ALA A 438 -10.08 -15.42 -35.05
N ASP A 439 -10.88 -15.37 -36.11
CA ASP A 439 -12.32 -15.66 -36.04
C ASP A 439 -12.55 -17.17 -36.22
N ILE A 440 -12.99 -17.84 -35.16
CA ILE A 440 -13.34 -19.25 -35.14
C ILE A 440 -14.84 -19.40 -34.96
N SER A 441 -15.57 -19.27 -36.07
CA SER A 441 -17.04 -19.40 -36.10
C SER A 441 -17.76 -18.41 -35.17
N GLY A 442 -17.27 -17.17 -35.11
CA GLY A 442 -17.84 -16.09 -34.29
C GLY A 442 -17.21 -15.93 -32.91
N VAL A 443 -16.30 -16.83 -32.52
CA VAL A 443 -15.46 -16.68 -31.31
C VAL A 443 -14.10 -16.15 -31.73
N PHE A 444 -13.72 -14.99 -31.22
CA PHE A 444 -12.42 -14.39 -31.48
C PHE A 444 -11.37 -14.92 -30.50
N ALA A 445 -10.22 -15.35 -31.03
CA ALA A 445 -9.14 -15.93 -30.24
C ALA A 445 -7.78 -15.37 -30.65
N LEU A 446 -6.80 -15.40 -29.74
CA LEU A 446 -5.41 -15.12 -30.07
C LEU A 446 -4.93 -16.08 -31.16
N TRP A 447 -4.19 -15.56 -32.13
CA TRP A 447 -3.58 -16.37 -33.18
C TRP A 447 -2.54 -17.32 -32.58
N GLY A 448 -2.75 -18.63 -32.72
CA GLY A 448 -1.83 -19.64 -32.20
C GLY A 448 -0.65 -19.94 -33.11
N GLY A 449 0.27 -20.77 -32.63
CA GLY A 449 1.36 -21.32 -33.45
C GLY A 449 2.64 -20.47 -33.47
N ASN A 450 2.77 -19.47 -32.61
CA ASN A 450 3.99 -18.69 -32.42
C ASN A 450 5.01 -19.44 -31.56
N THR A 451 5.47 -20.58 -32.07
CA THR A 451 6.43 -21.46 -31.39
C THR A 451 7.87 -20.92 -31.36
N SER A 452 8.13 -19.88 -32.16
CA SER A 452 9.42 -19.19 -32.23
C SER A 452 9.52 -17.98 -31.32
N GLY A 453 8.42 -17.58 -30.68
CA GLY A 453 8.37 -16.48 -29.72
C GLY A 453 8.60 -15.09 -30.32
N ASN A 454 8.59 -14.95 -31.65
CA ASN A 454 8.70 -13.65 -32.32
C ASN A 454 7.31 -13.08 -32.66
N ASN A 455 7.23 -11.92 -33.30
CA ASN A 455 5.96 -11.25 -33.57
C ASN A 455 5.22 -11.81 -34.81
N ASN A 456 5.56 -13.01 -35.29
CA ASN A 456 4.96 -13.62 -36.46
C ASN A 456 4.72 -15.11 -36.29
N VAL A 457 3.65 -15.60 -36.90
CA VAL A 457 3.39 -17.04 -37.13
C VAL A 457 3.62 -17.34 -38.61
N ARG A 458 4.48 -18.34 -38.90
CA ARG A 458 4.75 -18.83 -40.25
C ARG A 458 5.35 -20.23 -40.28
N ALA A 459 5.05 -20.98 -41.33
CA ALA A 459 5.59 -22.34 -41.54
C ALA A 459 6.82 -22.40 -42.46
N THR A 460 7.24 -21.28 -43.06
CA THR A 460 8.33 -21.22 -44.04
C THR A 460 9.28 -20.06 -43.76
N GLY A 461 10.49 -20.12 -44.33
CA GLY A 461 11.55 -19.12 -44.14
C GLY A 461 12.79 -19.68 -43.45
N PRO A 462 13.74 -18.83 -43.03
CA PRO A 462 14.91 -19.24 -42.27
C PRO A 462 14.54 -20.05 -41.01
N PRO A 463 15.30 -21.12 -40.66
CA PRO A 463 14.95 -22.03 -39.56
C PRO A 463 14.70 -21.34 -38.21
N PHE A 464 15.50 -20.32 -37.87
CA PHE A 464 15.43 -19.63 -36.58
C PHE A 464 14.21 -18.72 -36.43
N ILE A 465 13.43 -18.49 -37.49
CA ILE A 465 12.29 -17.57 -37.46
C ILE A 465 10.96 -18.19 -37.87
N ASN A 466 10.95 -19.43 -38.35
CA ASN A 466 9.71 -20.12 -38.73
C ASN A 466 9.35 -21.18 -37.69
N ASP A 467 8.06 -21.29 -37.42
CA ASP A 467 7.52 -22.05 -36.30
C ASP A 467 7.60 -23.55 -36.53
N TYR A 468 7.41 -24.00 -37.77
CA TYR A 468 7.58 -25.42 -38.09
C TYR A 468 9.00 -25.91 -37.78
N SER A 469 10.02 -25.12 -38.08
CA SER A 469 11.41 -25.47 -37.77
C SER A 469 11.66 -25.53 -36.26
N GLN A 470 10.96 -24.73 -35.44
CA GLN A 470 11.05 -24.83 -33.98
C GLN A 470 10.40 -26.12 -33.46
N ILE A 471 9.25 -26.52 -34.01
CA ILE A 471 8.63 -27.82 -33.73
C ILE A 471 9.61 -28.96 -34.05
N ILE A 472 10.25 -28.93 -35.22
CA ILE A 472 11.22 -29.97 -35.60
C ILE A 472 12.48 -29.94 -34.72
N ASN A 473 12.92 -28.76 -34.29
CA ASN A 473 14.10 -28.60 -33.45
C ASN A 473 13.92 -29.30 -32.10
N ILE A 474 12.81 -29.04 -31.39
CA ILE A 474 12.55 -29.69 -30.10
C ILE A 474 12.37 -31.21 -30.23
N LEU A 475 11.76 -31.68 -31.33
CA LEU A 475 11.56 -33.10 -31.59
C LEU A 475 12.85 -33.85 -31.98
N GLY A 476 13.87 -33.15 -32.49
CA GLY A 476 15.09 -33.71 -33.07
C GLY A 476 14.90 -34.50 -34.38
N SER A 477 13.64 -34.74 -34.79
CA SER A 477 13.25 -35.48 -36.01
C SER A 477 11.78 -35.22 -36.33
N ALA A 478 11.39 -35.22 -37.61
CA ALA A 478 9.98 -35.08 -38.03
C ALA A 478 9.05 -36.22 -37.58
N THR A 479 9.62 -37.34 -37.15
CA THR A 479 8.87 -38.50 -36.60
C THR A 479 8.97 -38.60 -35.08
N GLY A 480 9.66 -37.66 -34.43
CA GLY A 480 9.73 -37.58 -32.98
C GLY A 480 8.35 -37.29 -32.38
N ILE A 481 8.14 -37.79 -31.16
CA ILE A 481 6.97 -37.50 -30.34
C ILE A 481 7.48 -37.25 -28.92
N LEU A 482 7.10 -36.12 -28.33
CA LEU A 482 7.40 -35.79 -26.93
C LEU A 482 6.09 -35.63 -26.18
N THR A 483 5.85 -36.45 -25.16
CA THR A 483 4.66 -36.41 -24.30
C THR A 483 4.95 -35.75 -22.96
N ASN A 484 3.92 -35.31 -22.26
CA ASN A 484 4.02 -34.63 -20.96
C ASN A 484 4.89 -33.38 -21.02
N GLN A 485 4.64 -32.54 -22.01
CA GLN A 485 5.40 -31.32 -22.24
C GLN A 485 4.58 -30.09 -21.85
N TYR A 486 5.29 -29.09 -21.34
CA TYR A 486 4.84 -27.70 -21.27
C TYR A 486 5.83 -26.88 -22.08
N ALA A 487 5.51 -26.60 -23.35
CA ALA A 487 6.44 -26.00 -24.30
C ALA A 487 5.71 -25.13 -25.32
N ASP A 488 6.44 -24.19 -25.91
CA ASP A 488 5.88 -23.29 -26.93
C ASP A 488 5.47 -24.04 -28.20
N GLN A 489 6.16 -25.15 -28.50
CA GLN A 489 5.95 -25.94 -29.72
C GLN A 489 4.70 -26.84 -29.68
N ASP A 490 4.02 -26.93 -28.53
CA ASP A 490 2.74 -27.61 -28.38
C ASP A 490 1.59 -26.68 -28.83
N VAL A 491 1.32 -26.66 -30.13
CA VAL A 491 0.40 -25.70 -30.79
C VAL A 491 -1.06 -26.04 -30.52
N ASN A 492 -1.39 -27.34 -30.40
CA ASN A 492 -2.75 -27.76 -30.05
C ASN A 492 -3.00 -27.76 -28.53
N MET A 493 -1.95 -27.60 -27.73
CA MET A 493 -1.98 -27.55 -26.26
C MET A 493 -2.53 -28.84 -25.64
N ASP A 494 -2.09 -29.99 -26.16
CA ASP A 494 -2.49 -31.32 -25.68
C ASP A 494 -1.45 -32.01 -24.78
N GLY A 495 -0.32 -31.35 -24.51
CA GLY A 495 0.80 -31.88 -23.75
C GLY A 495 1.69 -32.84 -24.56
N THR A 496 1.45 -33.00 -25.87
CA THR A 496 2.21 -33.88 -26.76
C THR A 496 2.63 -33.20 -28.05
N ILE A 497 3.93 -32.93 -28.19
CA ILE A 497 4.50 -32.32 -29.39
C ILE A 497 4.75 -33.42 -30.44
N ARG A 498 4.26 -33.23 -31.67
CA ARG A 498 4.56 -34.08 -32.83
C ARG A 498 4.30 -33.35 -34.17
N ALA A 499 5.09 -33.67 -35.20
CA ALA A 499 4.94 -33.08 -36.54
C ALA A 499 4.26 -34.00 -37.57
N THR A 500 4.01 -35.27 -37.22
CA THR A 500 3.41 -36.27 -38.11
C THR A 500 2.35 -37.09 -37.37
N GLY A 501 1.53 -37.83 -38.13
CA GLY A 501 0.40 -38.61 -37.60
C GLY A 501 -0.96 -38.01 -38.00
N PRO A 502 -2.05 -38.38 -37.32
CA PRO A 502 -3.38 -37.85 -37.63
C PRO A 502 -3.41 -36.31 -37.56
N PRO A 503 -4.01 -35.62 -38.54
CA PRO A 503 -4.00 -34.14 -38.61
C PRO A 503 -4.52 -33.42 -37.36
N PHE A 504 -5.47 -34.02 -36.65
CA PHE A 504 -6.05 -33.45 -35.43
C PHE A 504 -5.20 -33.65 -34.17
N LEU A 505 -4.09 -34.40 -34.26
CA LEU A 505 -3.18 -34.69 -33.14
C LEU A 505 -1.79 -34.09 -33.29
N ASN A 506 -1.44 -33.51 -34.45
CA ASN A 506 -0.08 -33.04 -34.71
C ASN A 506 -0.02 -31.52 -34.89
N ASP A 507 0.99 -30.92 -34.26
CA ASP A 507 1.18 -29.48 -34.15
C ASP A 507 1.44 -28.83 -35.50
N TYR A 508 2.12 -29.53 -36.41
CA TYR A 508 2.36 -29.00 -37.76
C TYR A 508 1.05 -28.84 -38.53
N SER A 509 0.15 -29.84 -38.47
CA SER A 509 -1.15 -29.74 -39.13
C SER A 509 -2.02 -28.66 -38.48
N LYS A 510 -1.96 -28.49 -37.16
CA LYS A 510 -2.62 -27.38 -36.46
C LYS A 510 -2.06 -26.03 -36.91
N LEU A 511 -0.74 -25.87 -37.00
CA LEU A 511 -0.07 -24.66 -37.51
C LEU A 511 -0.51 -24.33 -38.95
N ILE A 512 -0.54 -25.32 -39.85
CA ILE A 512 -1.00 -25.11 -41.23
C ILE A 512 -2.49 -24.74 -41.27
N GLY A 513 -3.31 -25.33 -40.40
CA GLY A 513 -4.73 -24.97 -40.25
C GLY A 513 -4.92 -23.52 -39.82
N ILE A 514 -4.10 -23.05 -38.87
CA ILE A 514 -4.09 -21.65 -38.40
C ILE A 514 -3.72 -20.69 -39.55
N LEU A 515 -2.68 -21.03 -40.32
CA LEU A 515 -2.19 -20.19 -41.42
C LEU A 515 -3.10 -20.21 -42.65
N GLY A 516 -3.93 -21.25 -42.82
CA GLY A 516 -4.71 -21.53 -44.03
C GLY A 516 -3.87 -21.91 -45.28
N SER A 517 -2.60 -21.48 -45.33
CA SER A 517 -1.61 -21.79 -46.36
C SER A 517 -0.19 -21.75 -45.77
N PRO A 518 0.73 -22.66 -46.17
CA PRO A 518 2.10 -22.67 -45.66
C PRO A 518 2.92 -21.39 -45.90
N THR A 519 2.51 -20.56 -46.85
CA THR A 519 3.19 -19.29 -47.19
C THR A 519 2.58 -18.06 -46.50
N THR A 520 1.47 -18.23 -45.78
CA THR A 520 0.88 -17.13 -45.00
C THR A 520 1.82 -16.73 -43.88
N ILE A 521 1.88 -15.43 -43.60
CA ILE A 521 2.51 -14.89 -42.41
C ILE A 521 1.44 -14.08 -41.70
N ILE A 522 1.22 -14.41 -40.43
CA ILE A 522 0.37 -13.62 -39.54
C ILE A 522 1.29 -12.83 -38.63
N THR A 523 1.09 -11.53 -38.54
CA THR A 523 1.94 -10.62 -37.75
C THR A 523 1.12 -10.06 -36.59
N GLU A 524 1.75 -9.99 -35.43
CA GLU A 524 1.18 -9.43 -34.21
C GLU A 524 0.69 -7.99 -34.44
N GLN A 525 -0.43 -7.65 -33.82
CA GLN A 525 -0.98 -6.30 -33.79
C GLN A 525 -1.11 -5.90 -32.31
N PHE A 526 -0.12 -5.19 -31.80
CA PHE A 526 0.00 -4.87 -30.38
C PHE A 526 0.41 -3.42 -30.18
#